data_AF-A0A814A021-F1
#
_entry.id   AF-A0A814A021-F1
#
_cell.length_a   1.000
_cell.length_b   1.000
_cell.length_c   1.000
_cell.angle_alpha   90.00
_cell.angle_beta   90.00
_cell.angle_gamma   90.00
#
_symmetry.space_group_name_H-M   'P 1'
#
loop_
_entity.id
_entity.type
_entity.pdbx_description
1 polymer ?
#
loop_
_entity_poly.entity_id
_entity_poly.type
_entity_poly.pdbx_seq_one_letter_code
_entity_poly.pdbx_strand_id
1 'polypeptide(L)'
;MASNNGCNEDHIDNSEDNDIDETEKIDDQLNVITKKKRKKIKKNKVQTVTPDENIENHTIINGTEAIATLSISQNDDEKEDENVEGDETKTITKKKNKKKKKKKATTSITNNTSTPLSHLPQTNPPSIPICDLYPDGNYPEGQILEHPIPKVPSTDGSLAINRMTNEEKRMLDMTQIEIYRELRQAAECHRQTRKWVMSWIEPGMKMIDICERLENMNRRLIKEKGLEAGLAFPTGCSLNNCAAHYTPNNGDNTILQYDDVCKIDFGTHINGRIIDCAWTIAFNSKYDELLKAVREATNTGIQTAGIDVRLCDIGEAIQEVMESHEIELDGKLYPIKSIRNLQGHLIGQYHIHAGKSIPIVKGGEAVRMEEGEIYAIETFGSTGKGLVHDDMEVSHYMKNFHVEQASVRNAKSKQLYNTITKNFGTLAFCRRWLDRLGESKYLLALKSLVDANVVNPYPPLCDIKGCYTAQFEHTIILRPTCKEVVSRGDDY
;
A
#
# COMPACT_ATOMS: atom_id res chain seq x y z
N MET A 1 49.01 -35.34 29.42
CA MET A 1 49.56 -36.61 29.92
C MET A 1 48.40 -37.43 30.43
N ALA A 2 48.36 -38.68 29.99
CA ALA A 2 47.28 -39.63 30.21
C ALA A 2 47.30 -40.24 31.63
N SER A 3 46.19 -40.91 31.96
CA SER A 3 46.14 -42.17 32.73
C SER A 3 46.25 -42.06 34.26
N ASN A 4 45.56 -42.86 35.09
CA ASN A 4 44.44 -43.79 34.95
C ASN A 4 44.15 -44.38 36.36
N ASN A 5 43.06 -45.17 36.45
CA ASN A 5 42.75 -46.22 37.45
C ASN A 5 42.02 -45.79 38.73
N GLY A 6 40.97 -46.48 39.20
CA GLY A 6 40.30 -47.73 38.80
C GLY A 6 39.11 -47.92 39.78
N CYS A 7 37.91 -48.30 39.33
CA CYS A 7 37.39 -49.65 38.98
C CYS A 7 36.78 -50.46 40.15
N ASN A 8 35.57 -50.98 39.86
CA ASN A 8 34.84 -52.17 40.35
C ASN A 8 33.68 -51.95 41.34
N GLU A 9 32.40 -52.07 40.92
CA GLU A 9 31.54 -53.28 40.65
C GLU A 9 30.87 -53.78 41.97
N ASP A 10 29.62 -54.24 42.11
CA ASP A 10 28.47 -54.54 41.23
C ASP A 10 27.21 -54.87 42.09
N HIS A 11 26.01 -54.76 41.48
CA HIS A 11 24.76 -55.57 41.60
C HIS A 11 23.48 -54.71 41.43
N ILE A 12 22.76 -54.75 40.28
CA ILE A 12 21.78 -55.77 39.76
C ILE A 12 20.43 -55.66 40.52
N ASP A 13 19.21 -55.49 39.98
CA ASP A 13 18.61 -55.76 38.65
C ASP A 13 17.22 -55.07 38.45
N ASN A 14 16.84 -54.82 37.18
CA ASN A 14 15.54 -55.01 36.48
C ASN A 14 14.18 -54.46 37.05
N SER A 15 13.16 -54.03 36.28
CA SER A 15 12.82 -54.04 34.83
C SER A 15 11.48 -53.30 34.57
N GLU A 16 11.31 -52.83 33.31
CA GLU A 16 10.07 -52.73 32.47
C GLU A 16 8.94 -51.69 32.71
N ASP A 17 8.87 -50.75 31.75
CA ASP A 17 7.76 -50.35 30.84
C ASP A 17 6.29 -50.25 31.31
N ASN A 18 5.68 -49.07 31.09
CA ASN A 18 4.58 -48.86 30.12
C ASN A 18 4.05 -47.41 30.11
N ASP A 19 3.81 -46.90 28.89
CA ASP A 19 3.04 -45.70 28.55
C ASP A 19 1.59 -45.74 29.07
N ILE A 20 0.99 -44.57 29.35
CA ILE A 20 -0.44 -44.22 29.13
C ILE A 20 -0.66 -42.69 29.38
N ASP A 21 -0.95 -42.00 28.30
CA ASP A 21 -2.05 -41.01 28.10
C ASP A 21 -2.31 -39.92 29.16
N GLU A 22 -1.79 -38.70 28.94
CA GLU A 22 -2.31 -37.45 29.54
C GLU A 22 -3.10 -36.64 28.50
N THR A 23 -4.29 -37.12 28.16
CA THR A 23 -5.31 -36.32 27.46
C THR A 23 -6.65 -36.37 28.18
N GLU A 24 -6.74 -35.79 29.39
CA GLU A 24 -8.04 -35.48 30.01
C GLU A 24 -7.84 -34.55 31.21
N LYS A 25 -7.77 -33.23 30.97
CA LYS A 25 -7.95 -32.20 32.02
C LYS A 25 -8.01 -30.74 31.54
N ILE A 26 -8.56 -30.45 30.37
CA ILE A 26 -8.94 -29.07 30.01
C ILE A 26 -10.22 -29.08 29.19
N ASP A 27 -11.35 -29.44 29.80
CA ASP A 27 -12.67 -29.19 29.18
C ASP A 27 -13.78 -28.76 30.17
N ASP A 28 -13.42 -28.39 31.41
CA ASP A 28 -14.40 -28.06 32.46
C ASP A 28 -14.42 -26.59 32.92
N GLN A 29 -13.77 -25.67 32.19
CA GLN A 29 -13.82 -24.22 32.53
C GLN A 29 -14.56 -23.32 31.53
N LEU A 30 -15.12 -23.85 30.44
CA LEU A 30 -15.86 -23.05 29.44
C LEU A 30 -17.39 -23.10 29.56
N ASN A 31 -17.96 -23.92 30.47
CA ASN A 31 -19.42 -24.09 30.58
C ASN A 31 -20.11 -23.27 31.70
N VAL A 32 -19.44 -22.29 32.32
CA VAL A 32 -19.99 -21.51 33.45
C VAL A 32 -20.42 -20.07 33.09
N ILE A 33 -20.13 -19.56 31.89
CA ILE A 33 -20.45 -18.15 31.55
C ILE A 33 -21.70 -17.99 30.64
N THR A 34 -22.20 -19.06 30.02
CA THR A 34 -23.37 -19.00 29.11
C THR A 34 -24.75 -19.18 29.77
N LYS A 35 -24.84 -19.28 31.12
CA LYS A 35 -26.12 -19.50 31.84
C LYS A 35 -26.57 -18.36 32.79
N LYS A 36 -26.13 -17.12 32.57
CA LYS A 36 -26.66 -15.94 33.30
C LYS A 36 -27.02 -14.78 32.38
N LYS A 37 -28.07 -14.93 31.55
CA LYS A 37 -28.92 -13.81 31.07
C LYS A 37 -30.17 -14.24 30.27
N ARG A 38 -30.92 -15.23 30.75
CA ARG A 38 -32.33 -15.42 30.32
C ARG A 38 -33.18 -15.83 31.51
N LYS A 39 -33.61 -14.85 32.30
CA LYS A 39 -34.79 -14.91 33.19
C LYS A 39 -35.11 -13.51 33.71
N LYS A 40 -36.00 -12.80 33.01
CA LYS A 40 -36.98 -11.86 33.59
C LYS A 40 -37.93 -11.39 32.47
N ILE A 41 -39.01 -12.15 32.28
CA ILE A 41 -40.26 -11.64 31.70
C ILE A 41 -41.26 -11.57 32.85
N LYS A 42 -41.92 -10.42 33.04
CA LYS A 42 -43.28 -10.33 33.59
C LYS A 42 -43.95 -9.02 33.17
N LYS A 43 -45.05 -9.19 32.40
CA LYS A 43 -46.37 -8.49 32.43
C LYS A 43 -46.37 -6.97 32.15
N ASN A 44 -47.22 -6.37 31.31
CA ASN A 44 -48.56 -6.60 30.71
C ASN A 44 -48.58 -5.79 29.37
N LYS A 45 -49.54 -5.80 28.43
CA LYS A 45 -50.97 -6.15 28.37
C LYS A 45 -51.31 -6.26 26.87
N VAL A 46 -52.18 -7.21 26.52
CA VAL A 46 -52.75 -7.42 25.17
C VAL A 46 -53.87 -6.41 24.91
N GLN A 47 -53.93 -5.86 23.70
CA GLN A 47 -55.19 -5.43 23.09
C GLN A 47 -55.15 -5.76 21.59
N THR A 48 -56.07 -6.63 21.19
CA THR A 48 -56.35 -7.12 19.84
C THR A 48 -57.32 -6.16 19.13
N VAL A 49 -57.07 -5.79 17.88
CA VAL A 49 -58.10 -5.56 16.84
C VAL A 49 -57.53 -5.96 15.47
N THR A 50 -58.41 -6.53 14.65
CA THR A 50 -58.32 -7.24 13.37
C THR A 50 -57.89 -6.41 12.14
N PRO A 51 -57.62 -7.06 10.98
CA PRO A 51 -57.05 -6.44 9.79
C PRO A 51 -58.14 -5.88 8.87
N ASP A 52 -57.84 -4.78 8.17
CA ASP A 52 -58.58 -4.36 6.99
C ASP A 52 -57.62 -4.21 5.81
N GLU A 53 -57.96 -4.94 4.75
CA GLU A 53 -57.52 -4.74 3.39
C GLU A 53 -57.95 -3.35 2.92
N ASN A 54 -57.07 -2.65 2.20
CA ASN A 54 -57.50 -1.86 1.05
C ASN A 54 -56.34 -1.62 0.09
N ILE A 55 -56.51 -2.24 -1.07
CA ILE A 55 -55.87 -1.97 -2.33
C ILE A 55 -56.36 -0.61 -2.80
N GLU A 56 -55.46 0.31 -3.15
CA GLU A 56 -55.76 1.33 -4.15
C GLU A 56 -54.47 1.86 -4.81
N ASN A 57 -54.28 1.42 -6.05
CA ASN A 57 -53.83 2.17 -7.23
C ASN A 57 -52.91 3.37 -7.01
N HIS A 58 -51.64 3.23 -7.41
CA HIS A 58 -50.92 4.35 -8.00
C HIS A 58 -50.57 4.10 -9.47
N THR A 59 -51.23 4.91 -10.28
CA THR A 59 -51.19 5.04 -11.72
C THR A 59 -49.80 5.40 -12.24
N ILE A 60 -49.40 4.70 -13.30
CA ILE A 60 -48.30 5.05 -14.20
C ILE A 60 -48.67 6.32 -14.97
N ILE A 61 -47.82 7.34 -14.93
CA ILE A 61 -47.86 8.43 -15.91
C ILE A 61 -46.48 8.58 -16.54
N ASN A 62 -46.40 8.19 -17.81
CA ASN A 62 -45.36 8.59 -18.75
C ASN A 62 -45.47 10.08 -19.05
N GLY A 63 -44.34 10.77 -19.12
CA GLY A 63 -44.25 12.17 -19.58
C GLY A 63 -42.83 12.51 -20.02
N THR A 64 -42.57 12.31 -21.29
CA THR A 64 -41.37 12.70 -22.04
C THR A 64 -41.32 14.21 -22.34
N GLU A 65 -40.09 14.72 -22.38
CA GLU A 65 -39.56 15.88 -23.13
C GLU A 65 -40.00 17.31 -22.76
N ALA A 66 -38.99 18.13 -22.43
CA ALA A 66 -38.86 19.50 -22.91
C ALA A 66 -37.37 19.89 -23.01
N ILE A 67 -36.85 19.85 -24.23
CA ILE A 67 -35.61 20.49 -24.68
C ILE A 67 -35.92 22.00 -24.83
N ALA A 68 -35.06 22.86 -24.29
CA ALA A 68 -35.09 24.30 -24.58
C ALA A 68 -33.80 24.71 -25.29
N THR A 69 -33.89 24.75 -26.61
CA THR A 69 -33.03 25.51 -27.53
C THR A 69 -33.65 26.89 -27.72
N LEU A 70 -32.86 27.96 -27.73
CA LEU A 70 -33.22 29.22 -28.39
C LEU A 70 -31.99 29.90 -29.01
N SER A 71 -32.11 30.00 -30.33
CA SER A 71 -31.40 30.68 -31.43
C SER A 71 -30.96 32.13 -31.16
N ILE A 72 -29.75 32.54 -31.56
CA ILE A 72 -29.29 33.12 -32.86
C ILE A 72 -29.94 34.47 -33.22
N SER A 73 -29.07 35.47 -33.42
CA SER A 73 -29.23 36.52 -34.43
C SER A 73 -27.89 36.71 -35.16
N GLN A 74 -27.90 36.43 -36.46
CA GLN A 74 -26.84 36.73 -37.44
C GLN A 74 -26.82 38.22 -37.76
N ASN A 75 -25.67 38.71 -38.22
CA ASN A 75 -25.59 39.64 -39.34
C ASN A 75 -24.36 39.25 -40.18
N ASP A 76 -24.65 38.89 -41.43
CA ASP A 76 -23.70 38.70 -42.51
C ASP A 76 -23.22 40.06 -43.03
N ASP A 77 -22.01 40.10 -43.59
CA ASP A 77 -21.74 40.82 -44.84
C ASP A 77 -20.43 40.28 -45.46
N GLU A 78 -20.50 40.06 -46.76
CA GLU A 78 -19.55 39.35 -47.63
C GLU A 78 -18.97 40.34 -48.67
N LYS A 79 -17.78 40.02 -49.23
CA LYS A 79 -17.20 40.47 -50.54
C LYS A 79 -16.56 41.87 -50.62
N GLU A 80 -15.60 42.21 -51.49
CA GLU A 80 -14.83 41.57 -52.57
C GLU A 80 -13.58 42.48 -52.86
N ASP A 81 -12.47 41.83 -53.26
CA ASP A 81 -11.38 42.16 -54.19
C ASP A 81 -10.82 43.56 -54.60
N GLU A 82 -9.51 43.51 -54.90
CA GLU A 82 -8.69 44.17 -55.96
C GLU A 82 -7.98 45.54 -55.78
N ASN A 83 -6.64 45.50 -55.95
CA ASN A 83 -5.73 46.31 -56.81
C ASN A 83 -4.26 46.12 -56.29
N VAL A 84 -3.30 45.43 -56.96
CA VAL A 84 -2.53 45.73 -58.20
C VAL A 84 -1.78 47.08 -58.08
N GLU A 85 -0.45 47.24 -58.15
CA GLU A 85 0.55 46.93 -59.20
C GLU A 85 1.97 47.22 -58.62
N GLY A 86 3.05 46.43 -58.88
CA GLY A 86 4.03 46.58 -59.98
C GLY A 86 5.25 47.45 -59.56
N ASP A 87 6.51 47.31 -59.97
CA ASP A 87 7.33 46.34 -60.69
C ASP A 87 8.82 46.76 -60.50
N GLU A 88 9.74 45.88 -60.89
CA GLU A 88 11.21 45.86 -60.87
C GLU A 88 12.03 47.14 -61.14
N THR A 89 13.30 47.17 -60.65
CA THR A 89 14.52 47.28 -61.51
C THR A 89 15.86 47.19 -60.75
N LYS A 90 16.83 46.52 -61.39
CA LYS A 90 18.29 46.42 -61.08
C LYS A 90 18.98 47.76 -61.44
N THR A 91 20.16 48.21 -60.96
CA THR A 91 21.52 47.67 -61.20
C THR A 91 22.62 48.56 -60.53
N ILE A 92 23.62 47.93 -59.87
CA ILE A 92 25.10 48.13 -59.85
C ILE A 92 25.74 49.54 -59.59
N THR A 93 26.51 49.72 -58.49
CA THR A 93 28.02 49.87 -58.47
C THR A 93 28.68 50.17 -57.09
N LYS A 94 29.71 49.37 -56.78
CA LYS A 94 31.05 49.64 -56.16
C LYS A 94 31.27 50.08 -54.69
N LYS A 95 31.88 49.11 -53.97
CA LYS A 95 33.18 49.11 -53.22
C LYS A 95 33.29 49.57 -51.73
N LYS A 96 33.52 48.52 -50.92
CA LYS A 96 34.57 48.30 -49.87
C LYS A 96 34.55 49.14 -48.58
N ASN A 97 34.23 48.47 -47.46
CA ASN A 97 35.20 48.28 -46.36
C ASN A 97 34.87 47.12 -45.40
N LYS A 98 35.92 46.61 -44.75
CA LYS A 98 36.05 45.38 -43.95
C LYS A 98 35.22 45.34 -42.64
N LYS A 99 34.67 44.16 -42.26
CA LYS A 99 35.10 43.34 -41.08
C LYS A 99 34.11 42.22 -40.70
N LYS A 100 34.66 41.00 -40.66
CA LYS A 100 34.41 39.78 -39.84
C LYS A 100 33.04 39.52 -39.15
N LYS A 101 32.37 38.49 -39.69
CA LYS A 101 31.79 37.26 -39.09
C LYS A 101 31.02 37.32 -37.74
N LYS A 102 29.70 37.09 -37.82
CA LYS A 102 28.94 35.99 -37.17
C LYS A 102 27.54 35.85 -37.84
N LYS A 103 27.27 34.71 -38.50
CA LYS A 103 25.95 34.23 -38.97
C LYS A 103 25.80 32.82 -38.36
N LYS A 104 24.86 32.52 -37.46
CA LYS A 104 23.44 32.19 -37.69
C LYS A 104 23.26 31.36 -38.97
N ALA A 105 23.20 30.04 -38.78
CA ALA A 105 22.72 29.08 -39.77
C ALA A 105 21.37 28.54 -39.29
N THR A 106 20.33 28.91 -40.03
CA THR A 106 19.04 28.25 -40.12
C THR A 106 19.23 26.92 -40.85
N THR A 107 18.53 25.87 -40.45
CA THR A 107 18.40 24.65 -41.28
C THR A 107 16.95 24.18 -41.24
N SER A 108 16.35 24.32 -42.41
CA SER A 108 15.20 23.63 -43.03
C SER A 108 14.46 22.56 -42.24
N ILE A 109 13.14 22.78 -42.17
CA ILE A 109 12.09 21.80 -41.91
C ILE A 109 12.00 20.86 -43.11
N THR A 110 12.08 19.56 -42.87
CA THR A 110 11.58 18.49 -43.76
C THR A 110 10.68 17.58 -42.95
N ASN A 111 9.39 17.57 -43.31
CA ASN A 111 8.36 16.71 -42.74
C ASN A 111 8.55 15.28 -43.24
N ASN A 112 8.70 14.32 -42.31
CA ASN A 112 8.04 13.02 -42.30
C ASN A 112 8.72 12.09 -41.30
N THR A 113 8.10 11.91 -40.14
CA THR A 113 7.84 10.62 -39.47
C THR A 113 6.95 10.92 -38.27
N SER A 114 5.91 10.11 -38.08
CA SER A 114 5.10 10.08 -36.87
C SER A 114 6.01 9.82 -35.65
N THR A 115 6.37 10.89 -34.94
CA THR A 115 7.00 10.80 -33.62
C THR A 115 5.99 10.18 -32.65
N PRO A 116 6.39 9.20 -31.82
CA PRO A 116 5.58 8.82 -30.67
C PRO A 116 5.36 10.09 -29.85
N LEU A 117 4.17 10.29 -29.26
CA LEU A 117 3.98 11.36 -28.27
C LEU A 117 5.11 11.24 -27.25
N SER A 118 6.07 12.18 -27.28
CA SER A 118 7.24 12.11 -26.44
C SER A 118 6.78 12.29 -25.00
N HIS A 119 6.90 11.25 -24.18
CA HIS A 119 6.74 11.35 -22.74
C HIS A 119 7.50 12.59 -22.26
N LEU A 120 6.79 13.52 -21.61
CA LEU A 120 7.42 14.72 -21.08
C LEU A 120 8.43 14.26 -20.01
N PRO A 121 9.68 14.77 -20.00
CA PRO A 121 10.59 14.46 -18.92
C PRO A 121 10.07 15.08 -17.61
N GLN A 122 10.17 14.34 -16.52
CA GLN A 122 9.89 14.88 -15.18
C GLN A 122 10.89 16.00 -14.84
N THR A 123 10.46 16.97 -14.02
CA THR A 123 11.33 18.05 -13.51
C THR A 123 12.22 17.59 -12.35
N ASN A 124 13.19 18.41 -11.95
CA ASN A 124 13.98 18.20 -10.73
C ASN A 124 13.94 19.45 -9.83
N PRO A 125 13.28 19.43 -8.66
CA PRO A 125 12.54 18.30 -8.08
C PRO A 125 11.29 17.91 -8.91
N PRO A 126 10.75 16.67 -8.74
CA PRO A 126 9.55 16.23 -9.45
C PRO A 126 8.37 17.15 -9.20
N SER A 127 7.56 17.37 -10.22
CA SER A 127 6.58 18.45 -10.17
C SER A 127 5.41 18.32 -11.16
N ILE A 128 5.58 17.51 -12.21
CA ILE A 128 4.55 17.19 -13.18
C ILE A 128 3.78 15.95 -12.70
N PRO A 129 2.44 15.99 -12.60
CA PRO A 129 1.64 14.83 -12.25
C PRO A 129 1.85 13.64 -13.19
N ILE A 130 1.74 12.41 -12.68
CA ILE A 130 1.99 11.20 -13.47
C ILE A 130 1.05 11.10 -14.68
N CYS A 131 -0.23 11.42 -14.52
CA CYS A 131 -1.19 11.41 -15.65
C CYS A 131 -0.80 12.40 -16.76
N ASP A 132 -0.08 13.46 -16.45
CA ASP A 132 0.32 14.48 -17.43
C ASP A 132 1.64 14.06 -18.15
N LEU A 133 2.42 13.13 -17.57
CA LEU A 133 3.60 12.50 -18.21
C LEU A 133 3.20 11.41 -19.23
N TYR A 134 2.04 10.78 -19.02
CA TYR A 134 1.48 9.69 -19.82
C TYR A 134 0.10 10.07 -20.35
N PRO A 135 -0.01 11.03 -21.30
CA PRO A 135 -1.29 11.54 -21.78
C PRO A 135 -2.15 10.50 -22.52
N ASP A 136 -1.57 9.37 -22.92
CA ASP A 136 -2.25 8.24 -23.53
C ASP A 136 -2.81 7.24 -22.49
N GLY A 137 -2.56 7.46 -21.20
CA GLY A 137 -2.97 6.59 -20.11
C GLY A 137 -2.18 5.27 -20.03
N ASN A 138 -1.10 5.13 -20.80
CA ASN A 138 -0.26 3.93 -20.78
C ASN A 138 0.89 4.10 -19.81
N TYR A 139 0.61 3.81 -18.54
CA TYR A 139 1.60 3.84 -17.46
C TYR A 139 2.56 2.64 -17.53
N PRO A 140 3.81 2.78 -17.06
CA PRO A 140 4.80 1.70 -17.11
C PRO A 140 4.35 0.47 -16.32
N GLU A 141 4.52 -0.72 -16.92
CA GLU A 141 4.32 -1.98 -16.23
C GLU A 141 5.37 -2.16 -15.12
N GLY A 142 5.02 -2.89 -14.07
CA GLY A 142 5.99 -3.40 -13.12
C GLY A 142 6.82 -4.56 -13.68
N GLN A 143 7.56 -5.23 -12.79
CA GLN A 143 8.29 -6.43 -13.17
C GLN A 143 7.33 -7.60 -13.40
N ILE A 144 7.34 -8.15 -14.62
CA ILE A 144 6.53 -9.32 -14.98
C ILE A 144 7.29 -10.61 -14.68
N LEU A 145 6.64 -11.53 -13.98
CA LEU A 145 7.15 -12.85 -13.60
C LEU A 145 6.13 -13.93 -14.00
N GLU A 146 6.63 -15.12 -14.31
CA GLU A 146 5.76 -16.30 -14.39
C GLU A 146 5.25 -16.68 -13.00
N HIS A 147 4.08 -17.33 -12.95
CA HIS A 147 3.58 -17.92 -11.71
C HIS A 147 4.46 -19.12 -11.33
N PRO A 148 4.86 -19.26 -10.06
CA PRO A 148 5.59 -20.44 -9.60
C PRO A 148 4.69 -21.67 -9.65
N ILE A 149 5.30 -22.84 -9.74
CA ILE A 149 4.59 -24.11 -9.57
C ILE A 149 4.39 -24.33 -8.07
N PRO A 150 3.14 -24.44 -7.56
CA PRO A 150 2.91 -24.67 -6.14
C PRO A 150 3.55 -25.99 -5.67
N LYS A 151 4.15 -25.99 -4.47
CA LYS A 151 4.72 -27.20 -3.86
C LYS A 151 3.67 -28.31 -3.67
N VAL A 152 2.44 -27.91 -3.36
CA VAL A 152 1.29 -28.81 -3.20
C VAL A 152 0.26 -28.51 -4.29
N PRO A 153 -0.03 -29.46 -5.20
CA PRO A 153 -1.03 -29.29 -6.25
C PRO A 153 -2.40 -28.87 -5.72
N SER A 154 -3.17 -28.16 -6.54
CA SER A 154 -4.57 -27.88 -6.27
C SER A 154 -5.38 -29.18 -6.17
N THR A 155 -6.56 -29.11 -5.55
CA THR A 155 -7.45 -30.27 -5.41
C THR A 155 -7.98 -30.81 -6.74
N ASP A 156 -8.05 -29.96 -7.77
CA ASP A 156 -8.46 -30.34 -9.13
C ASP A 156 -7.28 -30.78 -10.02
N GLY A 157 -6.05 -30.75 -9.50
CA GLY A 157 -4.82 -31.10 -10.22
C GLY A 157 -4.40 -30.08 -11.27
N SER A 158 -5.10 -28.94 -11.38
CA SER A 158 -4.69 -27.84 -12.26
C SER A 158 -3.40 -27.18 -11.73
N LEU A 159 -2.52 -26.81 -12.65
CA LEU A 159 -1.29 -26.09 -12.33
C LEU A 159 -1.29 -24.78 -13.12
N ALA A 160 -0.88 -23.69 -12.48
CA ALA A 160 -0.77 -22.35 -13.07
C ALA A 160 0.38 -22.22 -14.10
N ILE A 161 0.54 -23.18 -15.01
CA ILE A 161 1.64 -23.28 -15.97
C ILE A 161 1.16 -22.78 -17.35
N ASN A 162 2.08 -22.22 -18.15
CA ASN A 162 1.82 -21.78 -19.54
C ASN A 162 0.69 -20.75 -19.70
N ARG A 163 0.41 -19.93 -18.67
CA ARG A 163 -0.69 -18.96 -18.69
C ARG A 163 -0.44 -17.77 -19.63
N MET A 164 0.82 -17.40 -19.86
CA MET A 164 1.19 -16.26 -20.71
C MET A 164 0.82 -16.44 -22.19
N THR A 165 0.76 -17.68 -22.67
CA THR A 165 0.41 -18.02 -24.06
C THR A 165 -1.02 -18.54 -24.21
N ASN A 166 -1.72 -18.75 -23.10
CA ASN A 166 -3.10 -19.22 -23.09
C ASN A 166 -4.06 -18.10 -23.53
N GLU A 167 -4.83 -18.35 -24.57
CA GLU A 167 -5.72 -17.36 -25.19
C GLU A 167 -6.86 -16.92 -24.25
N GLU A 168 -7.47 -17.86 -23.53
CA GLU A 168 -8.53 -17.55 -22.55
C GLU A 168 -7.99 -16.62 -21.45
N LYS A 169 -6.77 -16.91 -20.94
CA LYS A 169 -6.14 -16.09 -19.91
C LYS A 169 -5.76 -14.71 -20.42
N ARG A 170 -5.31 -14.57 -21.67
CA ARG A 170 -5.08 -13.26 -22.30
C ARG A 170 -6.36 -12.45 -22.42
N MET A 171 -7.46 -13.07 -22.83
CA MET A 171 -8.76 -12.40 -22.91
C MET A 171 -9.24 -11.94 -21.52
N LEU A 172 -9.11 -12.79 -20.50
CA LEU A 172 -9.44 -12.43 -19.11
C LEU A 172 -8.58 -11.27 -18.60
N ASP A 173 -7.27 -11.30 -18.84
CA ASP A 173 -6.32 -10.26 -18.47
C ASP A 173 -6.67 -8.91 -19.14
N MET A 174 -7.06 -8.93 -20.42
CA MET A 174 -7.52 -7.74 -21.14
C MET A 174 -8.78 -7.12 -20.55
N THR A 175 -9.69 -7.92 -19.95
CA THR A 175 -10.90 -7.35 -19.30
C THR A 175 -10.58 -6.50 -18.08
N GLN A 176 -9.39 -6.65 -17.49
CA GLN A 176 -8.97 -5.97 -16.25
C GLN A 176 -7.99 -4.82 -16.51
N ILE A 177 -7.79 -4.42 -17.77
CA ILE A 177 -6.75 -3.46 -18.17
C ILE A 177 -6.85 -2.11 -17.44
N GLU A 178 -8.06 -1.64 -17.15
CA GLU A 178 -8.25 -0.37 -16.43
C GLU A 178 -7.77 -0.46 -14.98
N ILE A 179 -8.01 -1.59 -14.29
CA ILE A 179 -7.47 -1.81 -12.94
C ILE A 179 -5.94 -1.77 -12.95
N TYR A 180 -5.32 -2.39 -13.96
CA TYR A 180 -3.87 -2.42 -14.09
C TYR A 180 -3.31 -1.04 -14.41
N ARG A 181 -3.99 -0.25 -15.25
CA ARG A 181 -3.62 1.15 -15.52
C ARG A 181 -3.65 2.01 -14.26
N GLU A 182 -4.72 1.91 -13.46
CA GLU A 182 -4.85 2.63 -12.19
C GLU A 182 -3.74 2.27 -11.20
N LEU A 183 -3.44 0.98 -11.03
CA LEU A 183 -2.35 0.49 -10.18
C LEU A 183 -0.98 0.96 -10.67
N ARG A 184 -0.73 0.90 -11.98
CA ARG A 184 0.55 1.35 -12.57
C ARG A 184 0.75 2.86 -12.46
N GLN A 185 -0.30 3.67 -12.57
CA GLN A 185 -0.24 5.10 -12.32
C GLN A 185 0.16 5.39 -10.87
N ALA A 186 -0.50 4.74 -9.91
CA ALA A 186 -0.17 4.88 -8.49
C ALA A 186 1.27 4.41 -8.22
N ALA A 187 1.69 3.29 -8.81
CA ALA A 187 3.02 2.74 -8.61
C ALA A 187 4.12 3.65 -9.19
N GLU A 188 3.88 4.28 -10.33
CA GLU A 188 4.79 5.26 -10.90
C GLU A 188 4.90 6.52 -10.03
N CYS A 189 3.79 6.97 -9.43
CA CYS A 189 3.81 8.03 -8.44
C CYS A 189 4.66 7.66 -7.23
N HIS A 190 4.49 6.43 -6.73
CA HIS A 190 5.28 5.90 -5.63
C HIS A 190 6.78 5.86 -5.97
N ARG A 191 7.16 5.30 -7.12
CA ARG A 191 8.55 5.23 -7.63
C ARG A 191 9.22 6.61 -7.69
N GLN A 192 8.57 7.58 -8.32
CA GLN A 192 9.16 8.92 -8.45
C GLN A 192 9.24 9.64 -7.10
N THR A 193 8.23 9.47 -6.24
CA THR A 193 8.23 10.05 -4.90
C THR A 193 9.36 9.47 -4.05
N ARG A 194 9.49 8.13 -3.96
CA ARG A 194 10.52 7.48 -3.13
C ARG A 194 11.93 7.77 -3.62
N LYS A 195 12.16 7.75 -4.93
CA LYS A 195 13.45 8.11 -5.53
C LYS A 195 13.86 9.54 -5.17
N TRP A 196 12.89 10.46 -5.15
CA TRP A 196 13.12 11.81 -4.68
C TRP A 196 13.38 11.88 -3.18
N VAL A 197 12.64 11.17 -2.34
CA VAL A 197 12.86 11.09 -0.88
C VAL A 197 14.29 10.64 -0.56
N MET A 198 14.75 9.56 -1.20
CA MET A 198 16.11 9.02 -1.02
C MET A 198 17.22 10.03 -1.36
N SER A 199 16.93 11.05 -2.16
CA SER A 199 17.93 12.07 -2.56
C SER A 199 18.21 13.13 -1.50
N TRP A 200 17.39 13.26 -0.46
CA TRP A 200 17.52 14.36 0.52
C TRP A 200 17.29 13.96 1.97
N ILE A 201 16.70 12.80 2.25
CA ILE A 201 16.50 12.39 3.65
C ILE A 201 17.85 12.15 4.32
N GLU A 202 18.09 12.84 5.43
CA GLU A 202 19.36 12.82 6.14
C GLU A 202 19.16 12.98 7.65
N PRO A 203 20.11 12.52 8.49
CA PRO A 203 20.08 12.78 9.91
C PRO A 203 20.04 14.28 10.22
N GLY A 204 19.35 14.65 11.30
CA GLY A 204 19.15 16.04 11.72
C GLY A 204 17.80 16.63 11.29
N MET A 205 17.08 15.97 10.38
CA MET A 205 15.71 16.36 10.01
C MET A 205 14.69 15.90 11.06
N LYS A 206 13.66 16.72 11.34
CA LYS A 206 12.53 16.25 12.14
C LYS A 206 11.68 15.27 11.36
N MET A 207 11.13 14.27 12.04
CA MET A 207 10.24 13.28 11.40
C MET A 207 9.02 13.93 10.76
N ILE A 208 8.50 15.01 11.36
CA ILE A 208 7.35 15.74 10.82
C ILE A 208 7.69 16.42 9.49
N ASP A 209 8.87 17.04 9.37
CA ASP A 209 9.33 17.71 8.15
C ASP A 209 9.55 16.69 7.03
N ILE A 210 10.09 15.51 7.35
CA ILE A 210 10.26 14.40 6.40
C ILE A 210 8.88 13.97 5.85
N CYS A 211 7.92 13.69 6.75
CA CYS A 211 6.59 13.23 6.34
C CYS A 211 5.85 14.29 5.51
N GLU A 212 5.81 15.55 5.96
CA GLU A 212 5.12 16.61 5.23
C GLU A 212 5.73 16.85 3.85
N ARG A 213 7.07 16.84 3.75
CA ARG A 213 7.77 17.00 2.47
C ARG A 213 7.48 15.85 1.51
N LEU A 214 7.51 14.61 1.99
CA LEU A 214 7.16 13.42 1.20
C LEU A 214 5.70 13.46 0.74
N GLU A 215 4.77 13.66 1.67
CA GLU A 215 3.33 13.64 1.37
C GLU A 215 2.93 14.76 0.41
N ASN A 216 3.54 15.95 0.50
CA ASN A 216 3.29 17.04 -0.44
C ASN A 216 3.76 16.70 -1.86
N MET A 217 4.89 16.01 -2.00
CA MET A 217 5.33 15.49 -3.30
C MET A 217 4.35 14.45 -3.83
N ASN A 218 3.97 13.50 -2.98
CA ASN A 218 3.05 12.43 -3.35
C ASN A 218 1.68 12.99 -3.83
N ARG A 219 1.06 13.89 -3.05
CA ARG A 219 -0.20 14.59 -3.45
C ARG A 219 -0.08 15.29 -4.79
N ARG A 220 1.07 15.91 -5.05
CA ARG A 220 1.33 16.62 -6.31
C ARG A 220 1.45 15.65 -7.48
N LEU A 221 2.25 14.60 -7.35
CA LEU A 221 2.50 13.65 -8.43
C LEU A 221 1.27 12.80 -8.74
N ILE A 222 0.48 12.42 -7.73
CA ILE A 222 -0.77 11.66 -7.94
C ILE A 222 -1.92 12.52 -8.43
N LYS A 223 -1.79 13.87 -8.36
CA LYS A 223 -2.86 14.84 -8.64
C LYS A 223 -4.06 14.63 -7.73
N GLU A 224 -3.81 14.76 -6.41
CA GLU A 224 -4.80 14.51 -5.35
C GLU A 224 -6.17 15.14 -5.68
N LYS A 225 -7.22 14.32 -5.64
CA LYS A 225 -8.59 14.68 -5.99
C LYS A 225 -9.58 13.86 -5.15
N GLY A 226 -9.84 14.32 -3.92
CA GLY A 226 -10.79 13.65 -3.02
C GLY A 226 -10.46 12.16 -2.85
N LEU A 227 -11.45 11.29 -3.02
CA LEU A 227 -11.27 9.83 -2.98
C LEU A 227 -10.91 9.22 -4.35
N GLU A 228 -10.88 9.99 -5.43
CA GLU A 228 -10.53 9.48 -6.77
C GLU A 228 -9.02 9.28 -6.92
N ALA A 229 -8.20 10.14 -6.32
CA ALA A 229 -6.74 10.03 -6.38
C ALA A 229 -6.12 10.65 -5.14
N GLY A 230 -5.15 9.98 -4.51
CA GLY A 230 -4.58 10.49 -3.26
C GLY A 230 -3.62 9.55 -2.56
N LEU A 231 -3.38 9.86 -1.29
CA LEU A 231 -2.58 9.07 -0.37
C LEU A 231 -3.45 7.94 0.20
N ALA A 232 -2.98 6.69 0.13
CA ALA A 232 -3.79 5.55 0.59
C ALA A 232 -3.77 5.37 2.11
N PHE A 233 -2.65 5.73 2.74
CA PHE A 233 -2.44 5.67 4.18
C PHE A 233 -1.30 6.61 4.59
N PRO A 234 -1.19 6.96 5.89
CA PRO A 234 -0.17 7.91 6.36
C PRO A 234 1.26 7.42 6.16
N THR A 235 2.19 8.34 5.97
CA THR A 235 3.62 8.01 5.85
C THR A 235 4.15 7.46 7.16
N GLY A 236 4.34 6.14 7.22
CA GLY A 236 5.12 5.47 8.22
C GLY A 236 6.59 5.88 8.13
N CYS A 237 7.18 6.21 9.28
CA CYS A 237 8.58 6.57 9.43
C CYS A 237 9.17 5.95 10.71
N SER A 238 8.79 4.70 10.98
CA SER A 238 9.06 3.99 12.24
C SER A 238 10.56 3.84 12.47
N LEU A 239 11.03 4.14 13.69
CA LEU A 239 12.45 4.15 14.04
C LEU A 239 12.84 2.95 14.91
N ASN A 240 13.99 2.35 14.61
CA ASN A 240 14.69 1.38 15.46
C ASN A 240 13.84 0.17 15.82
N ASN A 241 13.47 0.00 17.10
CA ASN A 241 12.65 -1.12 17.57
C ASN A 241 11.18 -1.01 17.16
N CYS A 242 10.70 0.17 16.76
CA CYS A 242 9.38 0.35 16.17
C CYS A 242 9.41 -0.14 14.72
N ALA A 243 8.66 -1.20 14.40
CA ALA A 243 8.63 -1.80 13.08
C ALA A 243 7.68 -1.04 12.14
N ALA A 244 6.46 -0.73 12.60
CA ALA A 244 5.38 -0.19 11.75
C ALA A 244 4.49 0.82 12.49
N HIS A 245 3.64 1.51 11.74
CA HIS A 245 2.55 2.39 12.20
C HIS A 245 2.94 3.62 13.05
N TYR A 246 4.22 4.00 13.07
CA TYR A 246 4.62 5.30 13.60
C TYR A 246 4.67 6.35 12.49
N THR A 247 3.91 7.43 12.69
CA THR A 247 4.06 8.71 12.02
C THR A 247 3.90 9.80 13.08
N PRO A 248 4.64 10.93 13.03
CA PRO A 248 4.59 11.95 14.06
C PRO A 248 3.20 12.57 14.17
N ASN A 249 2.73 12.81 15.40
CA ASN A 249 1.61 13.70 15.67
C ASN A 249 2.10 15.16 15.74
N ASN A 250 1.17 16.12 15.72
CA ASN A 250 1.53 17.52 15.96
C ASN A 250 2.21 17.71 17.33
N GLY A 251 3.35 18.40 17.35
CA GLY A 251 4.16 18.62 18.55
C GLY A 251 5.28 17.60 18.74
N ASP A 252 5.35 16.56 17.91
CA ASP A 252 6.49 15.63 17.89
C ASP A 252 7.77 16.36 17.44
N ASN A 253 8.81 16.25 18.26
CA ASN A 253 10.12 16.87 18.01
C ASN A 253 11.22 15.82 17.76
N THR A 254 10.84 14.58 17.45
CA THR A 254 11.77 13.52 17.11
C THR A 254 12.58 13.92 15.87
N ILE A 255 13.90 13.78 15.98
CA ILE A 255 14.87 14.07 14.94
C ILE A 255 15.50 12.76 14.51
N LEU A 256 15.57 12.51 13.20
CA LEU A 256 16.26 11.37 12.63
C LEU A 256 17.76 11.43 12.96
N GLN A 257 18.31 10.38 13.55
CA GLN A 257 19.72 10.29 13.94
C GLN A 257 20.52 9.45 12.94
N TYR A 258 21.86 9.55 13.03
CA TYR A 258 22.78 8.79 12.16
C TYR A 258 22.67 7.27 12.38
N ASP A 259 22.49 6.85 13.63
CA ASP A 259 22.36 5.45 14.01
C ASP A 259 20.91 4.93 13.96
N ASP A 260 19.97 5.71 13.43
CA ASP A 260 18.58 5.25 13.31
C ASP A 260 18.39 4.29 12.12
N VAL A 261 17.55 3.28 12.33
CA VAL A 261 16.99 2.43 11.27
C VAL A 261 15.53 2.83 11.04
N CYS A 262 15.28 3.57 9.95
CA CYS A 262 14.00 4.18 9.64
C CYS A 262 13.29 3.44 8.51
N LYS A 263 12.07 2.95 8.76
CA LYS A 263 11.22 2.37 7.71
C LYS A 263 10.35 3.46 7.11
N ILE A 264 10.53 3.75 5.83
CA ILE A 264 9.66 4.65 5.08
C ILE A 264 8.62 3.80 4.35
N ASP A 265 7.38 3.99 4.75
CA ASP A 265 6.24 3.20 4.29
C ASP A 265 5.11 4.17 3.94
N PHE A 266 4.70 4.23 2.68
CA PHE A 266 3.67 5.17 2.26
C PHE A 266 2.84 4.70 1.07
N GLY A 267 1.57 5.07 1.08
CA GLY A 267 0.62 4.60 0.07
C GLY A 267 0.26 5.63 -0.99
N THR A 268 -0.06 5.13 -2.18
CA THR A 268 -0.70 5.90 -3.27
C THR A 268 -1.91 5.17 -3.78
N HIS A 269 -2.94 5.88 -4.26
CA HIS A 269 -4.05 5.22 -4.96
C HIS A 269 -4.66 6.06 -6.08
N ILE A 270 -5.25 5.34 -7.04
CA ILE A 270 -6.23 5.84 -8.01
C ILE A 270 -7.50 5.00 -7.86
N ASN A 271 -8.65 5.63 -7.67
CA ASN A 271 -9.96 4.99 -7.49
C ASN A 271 -9.96 3.84 -6.47
N GLY A 272 -9.18 4.01 -5.38
CA GLY A 272 -9.02 3.00 -4.33
C GLY A 272 -8.15 1.81 -4.71
N ARG A 273 -7.49 1.81 -5.88
CA ARG A 273 -6.42 0.85 -6.23
C ARG A 273 -5.14 1.27 -5.53
N ILE A 274 -4.82 0.60 -4.45
CA ILE A 274 -3.75 1.00 -3.54
C ILE A 274 -2.43 0.36 -3.98
N ILE A 275 -1.37 1.16 -3.94
CA ILE A 275 0.00 0.70 -3.88
C ILE A 275 0.48 0.87 -2.46
N ASP A 276 0.82 -0.27 -1.87
CA ASP A 276 1.51 -0.45 -0.61
C ASP A 276 2.95 -0.90 -0.88
N CYS A 277 3.92 -0.13 -0.39
CA CYS A 277 5.32 -0.29 -0.76
C CYS A 277 6.22 0.49 0.19
N ALA A 278 7.26 -0.17 0.69
CA ALA A 278 8.08 0.33 1.77
C ALA A 278 9.54 -0.07 1.60
N TRP A 279 10.42 0.73 2.20
CA TRP A 279 11.84 0.41 2.30
C TRP A 279 12.44 0.94 3.60
N THR A 280 13.59 0.38 3.96
CA THR A 280 14.36 0.83 5.12
C THR A 280 15.53 1.72 4.71
N ILE A 281 15.75 2.76 5.50
CA ILE A 281 16.89 3.67 5.43
C ILE A 281 17.71 3.51 6.70
N ALA A 282 19.02 3.34 6.52
CA ALA A 282 20.02 3.41 7.57
C ALA A 282 21.26 4.11 7.00
N PHE A 283 21.85 5.02 7.78
CA PHE A 283 23.05 5.77 7.35
C PHE A 283 24.35 5.14 7.83
N ASN A 284 24.27 4.34 8.89
CA ASN A 284 25.38 3.56 9.38
C ASN A 284 25.40 2.18 8.72
N SER A 285 26.47 1.86 8.01
CA SER A 285 26.65 0.60 7.28
C SER A 285 26.64 -0.63 8.18
N LYS A 286 26.74 -0.47 9.51
CA LYS A 286 26.58 -1.58 10.44
C LYS A 286 25.23 -2.30 10.32
N TYR A 287 24.22 -1.66 9.71
CA TYR A 287 22.89 -2.23 9.49
C TYR A 287 22.71 -2.88 8.10
N ASP A 288 23.72 -2.86 7.23
CA ASP A 288 23.58 -3.32 5.84
C ASP A 288 23.12 -4.79 5.75
N GLU A 289 23.65 -5.68 6.59
CA GLU A 289 23.22 -7.09 6.62
C GLU A 289 21.77 -7.25 7.10
N LEU A 290 21.29 -6.39 8.01
CA LEU A 290 19.87 -6.38 8.40
C LEU A 290 18.98 -6.00 7.22
N LEU A 291 19.32 -4.93 6.50
CA LEU A 291 18.55 -4.47 5.34
C LEU A 291 18.59 -5.51 4.21
N LYS A 292 19.74 -6.14 3.98
CA LYS A 292 19.91 -7.18 2.98
C LYS A 292 19.05 -8.41 3.29
N ALA A 293 19.10 -8.93 4.51
CA ALA A 293 18.30 -10.08 4.93
C ALA A 293 16.80 -9.85 4.69
N VAL A 294 16.28 -8.70 5.10
CA VAL A 294 14.86 -8.37 4.93
C VAL A 294 14.49 -8.17 3.46
N ARG A 295 15.38 -7.57 2.66
CA ARG A 295 15.15 -7.42 1.21
C ARG A 295 15.14 -8.78 0.51
N GLU A 296 16.07 -9.67 0.82
CA GLU A 296 16.15 -11.02 0.26
C GLU A 296 14.94 -11.87 0.68
N ALA A 297 14.52 -11.80 1.95
CA ALA A 297 13.32 -12.45 2.44
C ALA A 297 12.05 -11.94 1.74
N THR A 298 11.91 -10.62 1.56
CA THR A 298 10.79 -10.02 0.82
C THR A 298 10.75 -10.51 -0.62
N ASN A 299 11.90 -10.49 -1.31
CA ASN A 299 12.00 -10.99 -2.68
C ASN A 299 11.72 -12.49 -2.79
N THR A 300 12.08 -13.27 -1.77
CA THR A 300 11.73 -14.69 -1.68
C THR A 300 10.22 -14.87 -1.54
N GLY A 301 9.56 -14.06 -0.70
CA GLY A 301 8.10 -14.01 -0.61
C GLY A 301 7.45 -13.70 -1.96
N ILE A 302 7.97 -12.69 -2.67
CA ILE A 302 7.49 -12.31 -4.00
C ILE A 302 7.68 -13.44 -5.01
N GLN A 303 8.84 -14.09 -5.03
CA GLN A 303 9.12 -15.22 -5.93
C GLN A 303 8.19 -16.40 -5.66
N THR A 304 7.93 -16.69 -4.39
CA THR A 304 7.09 -17.81 -3.93
C THR A 304 5.60 -17.55 -4.15
N ALA A 305 5.14 -16.29 -4.05
CA ALA A 305 3.74 -15.92 -4.25
C ALA A 305 3.23 -16.25 -5.66
N GLY A 306 1.97 -16.65 -5.80
CA GLY A 306 1.41 -17.01 -7.09
C GLY A 306 0.02 -17.62 -6.95
N ILE A 307 -0.72 -17.69 -8.05
CA ILE A 307 -2.03 -18.35 -8.06
C ILE A 307 -1.88 -19.81 -7.57
N ASP A 308 -2.80 -20.25 -6.71
CA ASP A 308 -2.86 -21.57 -6.07
C ASP A 308 -1.77 -21.86 -5.01
N VAL A 309 -0.86 -20.92 -4.77
CA VAL A 309 0.14 -21.04 -3.70
C VAL A 309 -0.53 -20.85 -2.34
N ARG A 310 -0.18 -21.70 -1.38
CA ARG A 310 -0.66 -21.59 0.01
C ARG A 310 0.08 -20.50 0.75
N LEU A 311 -0.63 -19.69 1.52
CA LEU A 311 -0.06 -18.58 2.29
C LEU A 311 1.01 -19.07 3.29
N CYS A 312 0.80 -20.23 3.93
CA CYS A 312 1.79 -20.85 4.82
C CYS A 312 3.13 -21.19 4.14
N ASP A 313 3.11 -21.58 2.86
CA ASP A 313 4.32 -21.95 2.12
C ASP A 313 5.19 -20.73 1.82
N ILE A 314 4.54 -19.58 1.61
CA ILE A 314 5.21 -18.28 1.44
C ILE A 314 5.89 -17.89 2.75
N GLY A 315 5.18 -18.01 3.89
CA GLY A 315 5.75 -17.68 5.20
C GLY A 315 6.91 -18.58 5.63
N GLU A 316 6.85 -19.86 5.29
CA GLU A 316 7.97 -20.78 5.51
C GLU A 316 9.21 -20.38 4.69
N ALA A 317 9.04 -20.08 3.40
CA ALA A 317 10.14 -19.67 2.52
C ALA A 317 10.75 -18.32 2.95
N ILE A 318 9.91 -17.37 3.35
CA ILE A 318 10.36 -16.08 3.90
C ILE A 318 11.20 -16.29 5.15
N GLN A 319 10.73 -17.12 6.08
CA GLN A 319 11.44 -17.38 7.34
C GLN A 319 12.78 -18.07 7.11
N GLU A 320 12.82 -19.07 6.23
CA GLU A 320 14.04 -19.79 5.88
C GLU A 320 15.14 -18.83 5.42
N VAL A 321 14.81 -17.91 4.51
CA VAL A 321 15.76 -16.90 4.02
C VAL A 321 16.06 -15.84 5.07
N MET A 322 15.06 -15.32 5.80
CA MET A 322 15.31 -14.31 6.83
C MET A 322 16.28 -14.82 7.91
N GLU A 323 16.02 -16.03 8.43
CA GLU A 323 16.76 -16.61 9.56
C GLU A 323 18.08 -17.28 9.14
N SER A 324 18.42 -17.29 7.84
CA SER A 324 19.76 -17.67 7.38
C SER A 324 20.79 -16.55 7.52
N HIS A 325 20.38 -15.34 7.91
CA HIS A 325 21.27 -14.20 8.13
C HIS A 325 21.50 -13.90 9.61
N GLU A 326 22.68 -13.33 9.88
CA GLU A 326 23.05 -12.76 11.17
C GLU A 326 23.70 -11.39 10.96
N ILE A 327 23.73 -10.58 12.02
CA ILE A 327 24.33 -9.24 12.02
C ILE A 327 25.20 -9.08 13.26
N GLU A 328 26.38 -8.49 13.09
CA GLU A 328 27.25 -8.11 14.20
C GLU A 328 26.98 -6.66 14.62
N LEU A 329 26.58 -6.46 15.88
CA LEU A 329 26.39 -5.14 16.47
C LEU A 329 27.19 -5.04 17.77
N ASP A 330 28.06 -4.04 17.85
CA ASP A 330 28.89 -3.75 19.02
C ASP A 330 29.69 -4.98 19.54
N GLY A 331 30.23 -5.78 18.61
CA GLY A 331 31.02 -6.97 18.92
C GLY A 331 30.21 -8.22 19.32
N LYS A 332 28.89 -8.20 19.08
CA LYS A 332 28.00 -9.34 19.35
C LYS A 332 27.19 -9.70 18.11
N LEU A 333 27.16 -10.99 17.79
CA LEU A 333 26.31 -11.54 16.73
C LEU A 333 24.86 -11.70 17.19
N TYR A 334 23.94 -11.31 16.32
CA TYR A 334 22.50 -11.45 16.49
C TYR A 334 21.92 -12.17 15.27
N PRO A 335 21.19 -13.29 15.45
CA PRO A 335 20.39 -13.84 14.36
C PRO A 335 19.28 -12.86 14.01
N ILE A 336 19.00 -12.70 12.71
CA ILE A 336 17.88 -11.88 12.25
C ILE A 336 16.63 -12.74 12.28
N LYS A 337 15.58 -12.27 12.95
CA LYS A 337 14.33 -13.00 13.14
C LYS A 337 13.19 -12.32 12.41
N SER A 338 12.34 -13.10 11.75
CA SER A 338 11.04 -12.62 11.29
C SER A 338 10.19 -12.14 12.48
N ILE A 339 9.54 -10.99 12.36
CA ILE A 339 8.57 -10.52 13.35
C ILE A 339 7.26 -11.32 13.18
N ARG A 340 7.10 -12.39 13.95
CA ARG A 340 6.10 -13.44 13.72
C ARG A 340 4.62 -13.01 13.79
N ASN A 341 4.34 -11.83 14.34
CA ASN A 341 2.99 -11.26 14.41
C ASN A 341 2.79 -10.04 13.50
N LEU A 342 3.68 -9.82 12.54
CA LEU A 342 3.46 -8.98 11.36
C LEU A 342 3.35 -9.86 10.11
N GLN A 343 2.62 -9.40 9.11
CA GLN A 343 2.15 -10.21 7.99
C GLN A 343 1.92 -9.29 6.79
N GLY A 344 2.23 -9.75 5.57
CA GLY A 344 1.67 -9.12 4.38
C GLY A 344 0.16 -9.38 4.27
N HIS A 345 -0.49 -8.82 3.25
CA HIS A 345 -1.96 -8.86 3.20
C HIS A 345 -2.54 -8.70 1.80
N LEU A 346 -3.77 -9.20 1.65
CA LEU A 346 -4.60 -8.92 0.48
C LEU A 346 -5.03 -7.44 0.50
N ILE A 347 -5.00 -6.80 -0.67
CA ILE A 347 -5.45 -5.43 -0.89
C ILE A 347 -6.75 -5.45 -1.71
N GLY A 348 -7.77 -4.76 -1.21
CA GLY A 348 -9.04 -4.53 -1.88
C GLY A 348 -9.20 -3.06 -2.29
N GLN A 349 -10.24 -2.77 -3.07
CA GLN A 349 -10.54 -1.39 -3.46
C GLN A 349 -10.91 -0.56 -2.22
N TYR A 350 -10.15 0.50 -1.93
CA TYR A 350 -10.27 1.31 -0.70
C TYR A 350 -10.13 0.51 0.61
N HIS A 351 -9.53 -0.68 0.56
CA HIS A 351 -9.41 -1.57 1.71
C HIS A 351 -8.00 -2.14 1.78
N ILE A 352 -7.15 -1.53 2.61
CA ILE A 352 -5.74 -1.90 2.69
C ILE A 352 -5.56 -3.35 3.17
N HIS A 353 -6.37 -3.81 4.14
CA HIS A 353 -6.36 -5.18 4.67
C HIS A 353 -7.63 -5.96 4.31
N ALA A 354 -7.69 -6.57 3.13
CA ALA A 354 -8.89 -7.21 2.59
C ALA A 354 -9.15 -8.67 3.05
N GLY A 355 -8.52 -9.11 4.14
CA GLY A 355 -8.96 -10.29 4.90
C GLY A 355 -8.08 -11.54 4.81
N LYS A 356 -7.24 -11.70 3.77
CA LYS A 356 -6.18 -12.73 3.74
C LYS A 356 -4.87 -12.12 4.21
N SER A 357 -4.14 -12.86 5.06
CA SER A 357 -2.84 -12.44 5.56
C SER A 357 -1.74 -13.40 5.13
N ILE A 358 -0.61 -12.85 4.70
CA ILE A 358 0.58 -13.58 4.28
C ILE A 358 1.52 -13.67 5.47
N PRO A 359 1.65 -14.83 6.11
CA PRO A 359 2.58 -14.99 7.22
C PRO A 359 4.03 -14.80 6.73
N ILE A 360 4.91 -14.36 7.63
CA ILE A 360 6.36 -14.29 7.40
C ILE A 360 7.14 -15.33 8.23
N VAL A 361 6.40 -16.31 8.77
CA VAL A 361 6.87 -17.47 9.52
C VAL A 361 6.09 -18.71 9.10
N LYS A 362 6.67 -19.89 9.32
CA LYS A 362 5.98 -21.17 9.11
C LYS A 362 4.80 -21.35 10.08
N GLY A 363 3.86 -22.22 9.71
CA GLY A 363 2.72 -22.61 10.56
C GLY A 363 1.44 -21.78 10.41
N GLY A 364 1.37 -20.91 9.39
CA GLY A 364 0.16 -20.17 9.04
C GLY A 364 -0.92 -21.02 8.36
N GLU A 365 -2.01 -20.37 7.93
CA GLU A 365 -3.13 -21.04 7.28
C GLU A 365 -2.77 -21.54 5.87
N ALA A 366 -3.33 -22.68 5.48
CA ALA A 366 -3.17 -23.28 4.15
C ALA A 366 -4.12 -22.67 3.09
N VAL A 367 -4.67 -21.48 3.36
CA VAL A 367 -5.47 -20.70 2.38
C VAL A 367 -4.61 -20.43 1.14
N ARG A 368 -5.23 -20.39 -0.04
CA ARG A 368 -4.54 -20.16 -1.31
C ARG A 368 -4.75 -18.74 -1.82
N MET A 369 -3.75 -18.25 -2.53
CA MET A 369 -3.86 -17.08 -3.39
C MET A 369 -4.66 -17.41 -4.65
N GLU A 370 -5.48 -16.47 -5.10
CA GLU A 370 -6.43 -16.63 -6.20
C GLU A 370 -6.12 -15.67 -7.37
N GLU A 371 -6.60 -16.02 -8.56
CA GLU A 371 -6.49 -15.17 -9.75
C GLU A 371 -7.19 -13.83 -9.53
N GLY A 372 -6.54 -12.73 -9.93
CA GLY A 372 -7.06 -11.37 -9.83
C GLY A 372 -6.81 -10.68 -8.49
N GLU A 373 -6.31 -11.40 -7.49
CA GLU A 373 -5.96 -10.82 -6.19
C GLU A 373 -4.72 -9.91 -6.26
N ILE A 374 -4.69 -8.90 -5.40
CA ILE A 374 -3.60 -7.94 -5.25
C ILE A 374 -3.08 -8.07 -3.82
N TYR A 375 -1.77 -8.19 -3.65
CA TYR A 375 -1.17 -8.41 -2.34
C TYR A 375 -0.05 -7.43 -2.05
N ALA A 376 0.00 -6.95 -0.81
CA ALA A 376 1.20 -6.44 -0.16
C ALA A 376 2.08 -7.62 0.27
N ILE A 377 3.26 -7.75 -0.32
CA ILE A 377 4.30 -8.68 0.15
C ILE A 377 5.31 -7.87 0.94
N GLU A 378 5.17 -7.88 2.26
CA GLU A 378 6.06 -7.22 3.21
C GLU A 378 6.69 -8.21 4.16
N THR A 379 7.93 -7.94 4.58
CA THR A 379 8.59 -8.70 5.63
C THR A 379 9.32 -7.79 6.59
N PHE A 380 9.42 -8.25 7.84
CA PHE A 380 10.07 -7.52 8.91
C PHE A 380 11.11 -8.39 9.60
N GLY A 381 12.36 -7.96 9.56
CA GLY A 381 13.47 -8.58 10.30
C GLY A 381 13.76 -7.82 11.58
N SER A 382 14.08 -8.52 12.66
CA SER A 382 14.39 -7.94 13.97
C SER A 382 15.61 -8.60 14.61
N THR A 383 16.44 -7.80 15.27
CA THR A 383 17.50 -8.29 16.19
C THR A 383 16.98 -8.60 17.60
N GLY A 384 15.69 -8.36 17.85
CA GLY A 384 15.03 -8.50 19.15
C GLY A 384 14.36 -9.86 19.37
N LYS A 385 13.11 -9.82 19.85
CA LYS A 385 12.29 -11.02 20.11
C LYS A 385 11.58 -11.53 18.86
N GLY A 386 11.56 -10.77 17.78
CA GLY A 386 10.76 -11.08 16.59
C GLY A 386 9.27 -11.08 16.93
N LEU A 387 8.84 -10.15 17.80
CA LEU A 387 7.45 -9.99 18.22
C LEU A 387 7.21 -8.52 18.58
N VAL A 388 6.21 -7.92 17.94
CA VAL A 388 5.80 -6.54 18.24
C VAL A 388 4.66 -6.48 19.25
N HIS A 389 4.58 -5.37 19.96
CA HIS A 389 3.47 -4.98 20.81
C HIS A 389 3.16 -3.50 20.57
N ASP A 390 1.93 -3.09 20.88
CA ASP A 390 1.52 -1.70 20.83
C ASP A 390 2.37 -0.87 21.81
N ASP A 391 2.94 0.24 21.34
CA ASP A 391 3.68 1.20 22.15
C ASP A 391 3.51 2.62 21.60
N MET A 392 3.95 3.62 22.36
CA MET A 392 3.91 5.05 22.01
C MET A 392 2.48 5.60 21.77
N GLU A 393 2.41 6.83 21.27
CA GLU A 393 1.13 7.50 21.00
C GLU A 393 0.54 7.07 19.64
N VAL A 394 -0.73 6.69 19.63
CA VAL A 394 -1.47 6.35 18.39
C VAL A 394 -1.59 7.54 17.45
N SER A 395 -1.05 7.41 16.25
CA SER A 395 -1.20 8.38 15.17
C SER A 395 -2.07 7.89 14.00
N HIS A 396 -2.10 6.58 13.72
CA HIS A 396 -2.88 6.00 12.63
C HIS A 396 -4.29 5.58 13.06
N TYR A 397 -5.26 5.84 12.20
CA TYR A 397 -6.66 5.49 12.37
C TYR A 397 -7.25 5.09 11.02
N MET A 398 -8.24 4.19 11.02
CA MET A 398 -8.96 3.84 9.81
C MET A 398 -10.43 3.59 10.14
N LYS A 399 -11.35 4.02 9.28
CA LYS A 399 -12.77 3.68 9.46
C LYS A 399 -12.92 2.16 9.34
N ASN A 400 -13.74 1.56 10.20
CA ASN A 400 -14.07 0.15 10.06
C ASN A 400 -14.78 -0.10 8.72
N PHE A 401 -14.15 -0.91 7.86
CA PHE A 401 -14.62 -1.16 6.49
C PHE A 401 -16.04 -1.72 6.43
N HIS A 402 -16.41 -2.56 7.42
CA HIS A 402 -17.72 -3.22 7.46
C HIS A 402 -18.84 -2.33 8.04
N VAL A 403 -18.53 -1.10 8.47
CA VAL A 403 -19.51 -0.16 9.03
C VAL A 403 -19.85 0.90 7.97
N GLU A 404 -20.87 0.63 7.16
CA GLU A 404 -21.33 1.56 6.11
C GLU A 404 -21.79 2.90 6.71
N GLN A 405 -22.77 2.85 7.62
CA GLN A 405 -23.31 4.01 8.34
C GLN A 405 -23.32 3.79 9.85
N ALA A 406 -22.78 4.75 10.59
CA ALA A 406 -22.79 4.75 12.04
C ALA A 406 -23.77 5.78 12.61
N SER A 407 -24.57 5.37 13.60
CA SER A 407 -25.46 6.28 14.35
C SER A 407 -24.66 7.02 15.44
N VAL A 408 -23.98 8.09 15.05
CA VAL A 408 -23.20 8.93 15.98
C VAL A 408 -24.07 10.06 16.54
N ARG A 409 -24.40 9.99 17.85
CA ARG A 409 -25.30 10.95 18.51
C ARG A 409 -24.61 12.26 18.92
N ASN A 410 -23.37 12.20 19.40
CA ASN A 410 -22.63 13.39 19.85
C ASN A 410 -22.32 14.29 18.65
N ALA A 411 -22.67 15.58 18.74
CA ALA A 411 -22.53 16.52 17.62
C ALA A 411 -21.08 16.65 17.11
N LYS A 412 -20.09 16.72 18.01
CA LYS A 412 -18.67 16.80 17.61
C LYS A 412 -18.17 15.50 17.00
N SER A 413 -18.53 14.35 17.56
CA SER A 413 -18.19 13.05 16.97
C SER A 413 -18.85 12.85 15.61
N LYS A 414 -20.09 13.31 15.44
CA LYS A 414 -20.81 13.26 14.16
C LYS A 414 -20.16 14.15 13.10
N GLN A 415 -19.75 15.37 13.48
CA GLN A 415 -18.98 16.26 12.62
C GLN A 415 -17.68 15.57 12.16
N LEU A 416 -16.89 15.06 13.11
CA LEU A 416 -15.62 14.39 12.79
C LEU A 416 -15.83 13.14 11.92
N TYR A 417 -16.86 12.33 12.20
CA TYR A 417 -17.21 11.17 11.38
C TYR A 417 -17.54 11.56 9.93
N ASN A 418 -18.26 12.67 9.73
CA ASN A 418 -18.55 13.19 8.39
C ASN A 418 -17.26 13.67 7.70
N THR A 419 -16.36 14.34 8.43
CA THR A 419 -15.04 14.72 7.91
C THR A 419 -14.23 13.51 7.48
N ILE A 420 -14.16 12.45 8.31
CA ILE A 420 -13.46 11.21 7.99
C ILE A 420 -14.07 10.53 6.76
N THR A 421 -15.39 10.38 6.74
CA THR A 421 -16.10 9.70 5.64
C THR A 421 -15.93 10.45 4.32
N LYS A 422 -15.96 11.79 4.34
CA LYS A 422 -15.81 12.63 3.14
C LYS A 422 -14.39 12.60 2.57
N ASN A 423 -13.37 12.65 3.43
CA ASN A 423 -11.99 12.86 2.99
C ASN A 423 -11.18 11.56 2.86
N PHE A 424 -11.52 10.53 3.64
CA PHE A 424 -10.76 9.27 3.68
C PHE A 424 -11.63 8.05 3.32
N GLY A 425 -12.94 8.12 3.51
CA GLY A 425 -13.81 6.96 3.31
C GLY A 425 -13.41 5.82 4.25
N THR A 426 -12.87 4.74 3.69
CA THR A 426 -12.29 3.60 4.42
C THR A 426 -10.77 3.52 4.37
N LEU A 427 -10.10 4.47 3.69
CA LEU A 427 -8.64 4.60 3.72
C LEU A 427 -8.17 5.03 5.11
N ALA A 428 -6.94 4.66 5.45
CA ALA A 428 -6.32 5.06 6.70
C ALA A 428 -5.95 6.55 6.67
N PHE A 429 -5.93 7.17 7.84
CA PHE A 429 -5.56 8.57 8.04
C PHE A 429 -4.78 8.75 9.34
N CYS A 430 -4.17 9.92 9.52
CA CYS A 430 -3.51 10.28 10.77
C CYS A 430 -4.00 11.61 11.34
N ARG A 431 -3.60 11.91 12.58
CA ARG A 431 -3.98 13.17 13.25
C ARG A 431 -3.52 14.41 12.48
N ARG A 432 -2.30 14.42 11.94
CA ARG A 432 -1.78 15.54 11.11
C ARG A 432 -2.69 15.84 9.91
N TRP A 433 -3.31 14.83 9.32
CA TRP A 433 -4.22 15.04 8.19
C TRP A 433 -5.54 15.66 8.63
N LEU A 434 -6.06 15.32 9.81
CA LEU A 434 -7.19 16.02 10.41
C LEU A 434 -6.83 17.48 10.71
N ASP A 435 -5.64 17.72 11.25
CA ASP A 435 -5.14 19.07 11.53
C ASP A 435 -5.05 19.92 10.24
N ARG A 436 -4.56 19.33 9.14
CA ARG A 436 -4.49 19.97 7.81
C ARG A 436 -5.87 20.34 7.25
N LEU A 437 -6.91 19.59 7.61
CA LEU A 437 -8.30 19.89 7.24
C LEU A 437 -8.94 20.96 8.15
N GLY A 438 -8.20 21.48 9.14
CA GLY A 438 -8.67 22.51 10.06
C GLY A 438 -9.46 21.95 11.26
N GLU A 439 -9.51 20.63 11.44
CA GLU A 439 -10.10 20.04 12.64
C GLU A 439 -9.23 20.40 13.85
N SER A 440 -9.88 20.75 14.96
CA SER A 440 -9.18 21.06 16.22
C SER A 440 -9.95 20.55 17.42
N LYS A 441 -9.24 20.28 18.53
CA LYS A 441 -9.83 19.74 19.77
C LYS A 441 -10.69 18.49 19.53
N TYR A 442 -10.32 17.67 18.54
CA TYR A 442 -11.09 16.51 18.08
C TYR A 442 -10.76 15.21 18.83
N LEU A 443 -9.71 15.15 19.64
CA LEU A 443 -9.24 13.90 20.28
C LEU A 443 -10.32 13.16 21.07
N LEU A 444 -11.16 13.89 21.84
CA LEU A 444 -12.27 13.26 22.57
C LEU A 444 -13.36 12.73 21.62
N ALA A 445 -13.61 13.45 20.52
CA ALA A 445 -14.56 13.02 19.50
C ALA A 445 -14.04 11.77 18.75
N LEU A 446 -12.75 11.74 18.42
CA LEU A 446 -12.06 10.60 17.80
C LEU A 446 -12.07 9.38 18.73
N LYS A 447 -11.74 9.56 20.01
CA LYS A 447 -11.85 8.50 21.01
C LYS A 447 -13.27 7.94 21.08
N SER A 448 -14.29 8.79 21.02
CA SER A 448 -15.68 8.34 21.03
C SER A 448 -16.06 7.50 19.79
N LEU A 449 -15.46 7.79 18.63
CA LEU A 449 -15.63 6.96 17.42
C LEU A 449 -14.92 5.62 17.53
N VAL A 450 -13.75 5.61 18.19
CA VAL A 450 -13.00 4.40 18.52
C VAL A 450 -13.75 3.51 19.51
N ASP A 451 -14.23 4.08 20.62
CA ASP A 451 -15.02 3.36 21.63
C ASP A 451 -16.32 2.77 21.03
N ALA A 452 -16.84 3.38 19.95
CA ALA A 452 -18.02 2.91 19.22
C ALA A 452 -17.70 1.90 18.11
N ASN A 453 -16.44 1.49 17.93
CA ASN A 453 -15.97 0.57 16.89
C ASN A 453 -16.28 1.03 15.44
N VAL A 454 -16.39 2.34 15.24
CA VAL A 454 -16.61 2.97 13.92
C VAL A 454 -15.28 3.32 13.26
N VAL A 455 -14.28 3.64 14.07
CA VAL A 455 -12.90 3.92 13.66
C VAL A 455 -12.00 3.01 14.48
N ASN A 456 -11.03 2.37 13.86
CA ASN A 456 -10.05 1.52 14.52
C ASN A 456 -8.74 2.31 14.71
N PRO A 457 -8.15 2.34 15.91
CA PRO A 457 -6.82 2.87 16.14
C PRO A 457 -5.76 1.84 15.71
N TYR A 458 -4.66 2.31 15.12
CA TYR A 458 -3.51 1.50 14.77
C TYR A 458 -2.27 2.09 15.46
N PRO A 459 -1.97 1.66 16.71
CA PRO A 459 -0.78 2.12 17.42
C PRO A 459 0.51 1.72 16.70
N PRO A 460 1.61 2.45 16.93
CA PRO A 460 2.95 1.98 16.60
C PRO A 460 3.23 0.59 17.15
N LEU A 461 3.88 -0.25 16.33
CA LEU A 461 4.15 -1.65 16.66
C LEU A 461 5.65 -1.83 16.92
N CYS A 462 6.02 -2.07 18.17
CA CYS A 462 7.40 -2.09 18.65
C CYS A 462 7.84 -3.48 19.12
N ASP A 463 9.03 -3.91 18.73
CA ASP A 463 9.76 -4.98 19.43
C ASP A 463 10.47 -4.38 20.67
N ILE A 464 11.20 -5.19 21.42
CA ILE A 464 11.87 -4.80 22.66
C ILE A 464 12.81 -3.61 22.45
N LYS A 465 12.83 -2.71 23.43
CA LYS A 465 13.71 -1.54 23.42
C LYS A 465 15.18 -1.95 23.20
N GLY A 466 15.87 -1.24 22.32
CA GLY A 466 17.29 -1.43 22.01
C GLY A 466 17.58 -2.43 20.89
N CYS A 467 16.56 -3.10 20.33
CA CYS A 467 16.73 -3.84 19.09
C CYS A 467 16.53 -2.95 17.86
N TYR A 468 16.79 -3.51 16.68
CA TYR A 468 16.61 -2.86 15.40
C TYR A 468 15.70 -3.69 14.53
N THR A 469 14.83 -3.02 13.79
CA THR A 469 13.89 -3.63 12.84
C THR A 469 14.04 -2.98 11.47
N ALA A 470 13.91 -3.78 10.42
CA ALA A 470 13.88 -3.33 9.02
C ALA A 470 12.67 -3.95 8.30
N GLN A 471 12.19 -3.26 7.26
CA GLN A 471 11.07 -3.62 6.38
C GLN A 471 11.45 -3.39 4.91
N PHE A 472 10.99 -4.28 4.05
CA PHE A 472 10.85 -4.08 2.61
C PHE A 472 9.50 -4.59 2.17
N GLU A 473 8.92 -3.97 1.15
CA GLU A 473 7.59 -4.32 0.70
C GLU A 473 7.35 -3.99 -0.78
N HIS A 474 6.57 -4.85 -1.45
CA HIS A 474 5.97 -4.54 -2.74
C HIS A 474 4.52 -4.99 -2.83
N THR A 475 3.70 -4.15 -3.48
CA THR A 475 2.44 -4.59 -4.09
C THR A 475 2.69 -5.47 -5.32
N ILE A 476 2.04 -6.63 -5.38
CA ILE A 476 1.98 -7.54 -6.52
C ILE A 476 0.53 -7.73 -7.02
N ILE A 477 0.37 -8.03 -8.30
CA ILE A 477 -0.90 -8.36 -8.94
C ILE A 477 -0.82 -9.79 -9.48
N LEU A 478 -1.76 -10.65 -9.08
CA LEU A 478 -1.88 -12.02 -9.59
C LEU A 478 -2.75 -12.03 -10.85
N ARG A 479 -2.21 -11.50 -11.95
CA ARG A 479 -2.90 -11.44 -13.24
C ARG A 479 -3.18 -12.85 -13.79
N PRO A 480 -4.23 -13.01 -14.62
CA PRO A 480 -4.53 -14.30 -15.24
C PRO A 480 -3.35 -14.91 -16.01
N THR A 481 -2.54 -14.07 -16.66
CA THR A 481 -1.40 -14.47 -17.51
C THR A 481 -0.08 -14.57 -16.74
N CYS A 482 0.14 -13.72 -15.73
CA CYS A 482 1.42 -13.55 -15.06
C CYS A 482 1.27 -13.01 -13.63
N LYS A 483 2.40 -12.91 -12.92
CA LYS A 483 2.50 -12.12 -11.69
C LYS A 483 3.21 -10.82 -12.01
N GLU A 484 2.62 -9.68 -11.68
CA GLU A 484 3.24 -8.36 -11.88
C GLU A 484 3.62 -7.75 -10.53
N VAL A 485 4.91 -7.52 -10.29
CA VAL A 485 5.40 -6.74 -9.16
C VAL A 485 5.27 -5.26 -9.53
N VAL A 486 4.05 -4.74 -9.45
CA VAL A 486 3.65 -3.44 -10.03
C VAL A 486 4.44 -2.27 -9.45
N SER A 487 4.86 -2.37 -8.18
CA SER A 487 5.61 -1.34 -7.45
C SER A 487 7.14 -1.45 -7.56
N ARG A 488 7.67 -2.48 -8.25
CA ARG A 488 9.12 -2.66 -8.48
C ARG A 488 9.71 -1.43 -9.17
N GLY A 489 10.92 -1.04 -8.78
CA GLY A 489 11.69 0.04 -9.41
C GLY A 489 13.15 -0.34 -9.68
N ASP A 490 13.96 0.66 -10.04
CA ASP A 490 15.41 0.52 -10.21
C ASP A 490 16.17 0.50 -8.88
N ASP A 491 15.48 0.81 -7.77
CA ASP A 491 16.00 1.00 -6.43
C ASP A 491 15.90 -0.24 -5.54
N TYR A 492 14.76 -0.93 -5.52
CA TYR A 492 14.59 -2.21 -4.83
C TYR A 492 13.52 -3.09 -5.45
#